data_AF-A0A142YAR0-F1
#
_entry.id   AF-A0A142YAR0-F1
#
_cell.length_a   1.000
_cell.length_b   1.000
_cell.length_c   1.000
_cell.angle_alpha   90.00
_cell.angle_beta   90.00
_cell.angle_gamma   90.00
#
_symmetry.space_group_name_H-M   'P 1'
#
loop_
_entity.id
_entity.type
_entity.pdbx_description
1 polymer ?
#
loop_
_entity_poly.entity_id
_entity_poly.type
_entity_poly.pdbx_seq_one_letter_code
_entity_poly.pdbx_strand_id
1 'polypeptide(L)'
;MNEPNRPTAEPGTDPKAPDPATAPSEAGRRLFVHEPGWRISIKRGSDRVFCHMMAPGQDYYHRLLDGELFLHQDSERLCLSCAARRAIISYEARRLPDEGPKFLIEPGDLPVFLVDDPK
;
A
#
# COMPACT_ATOMS: atom_id res chain seq x y z
N MET A 1 51.83 57.17 -15.61
CA MET A 1 50.37 57.32 -15.70
C MET A 1 49.80 55.97 -16.14
N ASN A 2 49.24 55.26 -15.16
CA ASN A 2 48.26 54.17 -15.19
C ASN A 2 48.21 53.23 -16.41
N GLU A 3 48.88 52.08 -16.29
CA GLU A 3 48.36 50.81 -16.82
C GLU A 3 47.55 50.13 -15.69
N PRO A 4 46.27 49.86 -15.93
CA PRO A 4 45.79 48.49 -15.80
C PRO A 4 44.78 48.18 -16.93
N ASN A 5 44.51 46.96 -17.36
CA ASN A 5 44.06 45.85 -16.54
C ASN A 5 44.02 44.61 -17.45
N ARG A 6 44.67 43.52 -17.04
CA ARG A 6 44.60 42.22 -17.71
C ARG A 6 43.30 41.54 -17.25
N PRO A 7 42.36 41.17 -18.13
CA PRO A 7 41.21 40.38 -17.69
C PRO A 7 41.70 39.00 -17.26
N THR A 8 41.58 38.72 -15.96
CA THR A 8 41.69 37.37 -15.40
C THR A 8 40.55 36.54 -15.99
N ALA A 9 40.90 35.50 -16.76
CA ALA A 9 39.93 34.50 -17.19
C ALA A 9 39.49 33.73 -15.94
N GLU A 10 38.21 33.86 -15.56
CA GLU A 10 37.62 32.99 -14.56
C GLU A 10 37.53 31.58 -15.16
N PRO A 11 38.05 30.54 -14.48
CA PRO A 11 37.92 29.18 -14.97
C PRO A 11 36.44 28.82 -15.01
N GLY A 12 36.00 28.41 -16.20
CA GLY A 12 34.63 28.08 -16.52
C GLY A 12 34.04 27.12 -15.49
N THR A 13 32.87 27.49 -14.99
CA THR A 13 32.01 26.60 -14.23
C THR A 13 31.59 25.47 -15.16
N ASP A 14 32.26 24.33 -15.06
CA ASP A 14 31.77 23.11 -15.68
C ASP A 14 30.31 22.90 -15.23
N PRO A 15 29.38 22.63 -16.14
CA PRO A 15 28.02 22.28 -15.75
C PRO A 15 28.10 20.99 -14.93
N LYS A 16 27.97 21.16 -13.60
CA LYS A 16 27.89 20.08 -12.63
C LYS A 16 26.91 19.04 -13.17
N ALA A 17 27.41 17.85 -13.47
CA ALA A 17 26.59 16.71 -13.85
C ALA A 17 25.43 16.59 -12.85
N PRO A 18 24.19 16.36 -13.30
CA PRO A 18 23.06 16.26 -12.38
C PRO A 18 23.36 15.16 -11.35
N ASP A 19 23.31 15.52 -10.07
CA ASP A 19 23.49 14.57 -8.97
C ASP A 19 22.50 13.41 -9.17
N PRO A 20 22.93 12.13 -9.18
CA PRO A 20 22.02 10.98 -9.33
C PRO A 20 21.01 10.84 -8.18
N ALA A 21 21.08 11.71 -7.18
CA ALA A 21 20.21 11.75 -6.01
C ALA A 21 18.83 12.40 -6.23
N THR A 22 18.56 12.99 -7.41
CA THR A 22 17.27 13.64 -7.72
C THR A 22 16.41 12.85 -8.71
N ALA A 23 16.68 11.56 -8.90
CA ALA A 23 15.61 10.68 -9.39
C ALA A 23 14.55 10.61 -8.28
N PRO A 24 13.26 10.89 -8.54
CA PRO A 24 12.23 10.63 -7.55
C PRO A 24 12.34 9.15 -7.19
N SER A 25 12.79 8.86 -5.98
CA SER A 25 12.74 7.51 -5.41
C SER A 25 11.29 7.07 -5.59
N GLU A 26 11.08 6.04 -6.41
CA GLU A 26 9.76 5.45 -6.61
C GLU A 26 9.35 4.91 -5.23
N ALA A 27 8.67 5.76 -4.46
CA ALA A 27 8.27 5.45 -3.11
C ALA A 27 7.54 4.11 -3.15
N GLY A 28 7.95 3.18 -2.28
CA GLY A 28 7.46 1.80 -2.31
C GLY A 28 5.93 1.76 -2.44
N ARG A 29 5.43 0.92 -3.35
CA ARG A 29 3.99 0.76 -3.58
C ARG A 29 3.30 0.33 -2.29
N ARG A 30 2.33 1.13 -1.84
CA ARG A 30 1.51 0.83 -0.65
C ARG A 30 0.42 -0.17 -1.00
N LEU A 31 0.05 -0.99 -0.02
CA LEU A 31 -1.10 -1.88 -0.08
C LEU A 31 -2.00 -1.61 1.13
N PHE A 32 -3.30 -1.53 0.89
CA PHE A 32 -4.33 -1.28 1.89
C PHE A 32 -5.24 -2.49 2.00
N VAL A 33 -5.67 -2.81 3.22
CA VAL A 33 -6.68 -3.83 3.51
C VAL A 33 -7.96 -3.10 3.92
N HIS A 34 -9.06 -3.39 3.24
CA HIS A 34 -10.32 -2.64 3.37
C HIS A 34 -11.38 -3.34 4.22
N GLU A 35 -11.28 -4.66 4.32
CA GLU A 35 -12.19 -5.49 5.13
C GLU A 35 -11.54 -5.78 6.50
N PRO A 36 -12.27 -5.59 7.62
CA PRO A 36 -11.76 -5.90 8.95
C PRO A 36 -11.56 -7.42 9.11
N GLY A 37 -10.69 -7.82 10.04
CA GLY A 37 -10.45 -9.23 10.37
C GLY A 37 -9.36 -9.91 9.53
N TRP A 38 -9.07 -9.40 8.34
CA TRP A 38 -7.97 -9.89 7.49
C TRP A 38 -6.60 -9.49 8.03
N ARG A 39 -5.68 -10.46 8.05
CA ARG A 39 -4.27 -10.26 8.43
C ARG A 39 -3.35 -10.60 7.25
N ILE A 40 -2.26 -9.86 7.13
CA ILE A 40 -1.20 -10.13 6.14
C ILE A 40 -0.10 -10.94 6.82
N SER A 41 0.31 -12.02 6.18
CA SER A 41 1.42 -12.88 6.62
C SER A 41 2.33 -13.22 5.45
N ILE A 42 3.59 -13.59 5.75
CA ILE A 42 4.52 -14.14 4.76
C ILE A 42 4.52 -15.65 4.92
N LYS A 43 4.26 -16.41 3.85
CA LYS A 43 4.37 -17.86 3.89
C LYS A 43 5.82 -18.25 4.12
N ARG A 44 6.06 -19.07 5.14
CA ARG A 44 7.39 -19.60 5.48
C ARG A 44 7.41 -21.12 5.37
N GLY A 45 8.57 -21.68 5.04
CA GLY A 45 8.82 -23.11 5.05
C GLY A 45 8.29 -23.86 3.83
N SER A 46 8.50 -25.18 3.82
CA SER A 46 8.27 -26.05 2.66
C SER A 46 6.84 -26.60 2.55
N ASP A 47 6.01 -26.40 3.58
CA ASP A 47 4.64 -26.93 3.61
C ASP A 47 3.81 -26.44 2.43
N ARG A 48 3.03 -27.37 1.87
CA ARG A 48 2.08 -27.09 0.79
C ARG A 48 0.84 -26.44 1.37
N VAL A 49 0.73 -25.14 1.17
CA VAL A 49 -0.44 -24.34 1.55
C VAL A 49 -1.05 -23.76 0.30
N PHE A 50 -2.37 -23.73 0.23
CA PHE A 50 -3.12 -23.27 -0.93
C PHE A 50 -4.04 -22.10 -0.58
N CYS A 51 -4.23 -21.22 -1.56
CA CYS A 51 -5.30 -20.24 -1.61
C CYS A 51 -6.65 -20.97 -1.65
N HIS A 52 -7.65 -20.49 -0.90
CA HIS A 52 -8.98 -21.08 -0.83
C HIS A 52 -9.90 -20.65 -1.98
N MET A 53 -9.38 -19.84 -2.91
CA MET A 53 -10.13 -19.32 -4.05
C MET A 53 -9.52 -19.80 -5.36
N MET A 54 -10.38 -20.22 -6.29
CA MET A 54 -10.04 -20.39 -7.69
C MET A 54 -10.40 -19.11 -8.45
N ALA A 55 -9.53 -18.67 -9.35
CA ALA A 55 -9.87 -17.61 -10.27
C ALA A 55 -10.94 -18.09 -11.27
N PRO A 56 -11.78 -17.19 -11.81
CA PRO A 56 -12.70 -17.54 -12.89
C PRO A 56 -11.96 -18.20 -14.05
N GLY A 57 -12.47 -19.33 -14.53
CA GLY A 57 -11.87 -20.13 -15.60
C GLY A 57 -10.70 -21.02 -15.18
N GLN A 58 -10.36 -21.09 -13.88
CA GLN A 58 -9.38 -22.03 -13.35
C GLN A 58 -10.07 -23.11 -12.53
N ASP A 59 -9.55 -24.33 -12.62
CA ASP A 59 -10.01 -25.54 -11.93
C ASP A 59 -9.03 -26.01 -10.85
N TYR A 60 -8.06 -25.15 -10.50
CA TYR A 60 -7.03 -25.44 -9.50
C TYR A 60 -6.88 -24.31 -8.50
N TYR A 61 -6.47 -24.67 -7.28
CA TYR A 61 -6.12 -23.71 -6.24
C TYR A 61 -4.69 -23.20 -6.42
N HIS A 62 -4.46 -21.90 -6.18
CA HIS A 62 -3.11 -21.34 -6.19
C HIS A 62 -2.31 -21.85 -5.00
N ARG A 63 -1.11 -22.36 -5.25
CA ARG A 63 -0.17 -22.72 -4.20
C ARG A 63 0.51 -21.44 -3.68
N LEU A 64 0.54 -21.26 -2.37
CA LEU A 64 1.32 -20.19 -1.72
C LEU A 64 2.79 -20.61 -1.66
N LEU A 65 3.67 -19.76 -2.18
CA LEU A 65 5.11 -20.01 -2.24
C LEU A 65 5.83 -19.50 -1.00
N ASP A 66 7.02 -20.03 -0.72
CA ASP A 66 7.86 -19.50 0.37
C ASP A 66 8.26 -18.05 0.06
N GLY A 67 8.13 -17.17 1.05
CA GLY A 67 8.33 -15.73 0.90
C GLY A 67 7.14 -14.97 0.31
N GLU A 68 6.08 -15.65 -0.14
CA GLU A 68 4.90 -14.99 -0.70
C GLU A 68 4.06 -14.34 0.41
N LEU A 69 3.62 -13.11 0.17
CA LEU A 69 2.61 -12.45 0.99
C LEU A 69 1.24 -13.07 0.71
N PHE A 70 0.51 -13.40 1.76
CA PHE A 70 -0.85 -13.88 1.68
C PHE A 70 -1.72 -13.25 2.76
N LEU A 71 -3.02 -13.23 2.52
CA LEU A 71 -4.02 -12.79 3.48
C LEU A 71 -4.66 -13.99 4.14
N HIS A 72 -4.99 -13.87 5.42
CA HIS A 72 -5.76 -14.88 6.12
C HIS A 72 -6.72 -14.28 7.13
N GLN A 73 -7.83 -14.98 7.30
CA GLN A 73 -8.82 -14.76 8.34
C GLN A 73 -9.30 -16.14 8.78
N ASP A 74 -9.18 -16.42 10.08
CA ASP A 74 -9.46 -17.74 10.65
C ASP A 74 -8.72 -18.88 9.91
N SER A 75 -9.46 -19.78 9.26
CA SER A 75 -8.90 -20.88 8.45
C SER A 75 -8.72 -20.52 6.98
N GLU A 76 -9.31 -19.41 6.52
CA GLU A 76 -9.27 -18.98 5.13
C GLU A 76 -7.93 -18.32 4.80
N ARG A 77 -7.39 -18.63 3.61
CA ARG A 77 -6.13 -18.08 3.11
C ARG A 77 -6.29 -17.69 1.66
N LEU A 78 -5.81 -16.50 1.29
CA LEU A 78 -5.87 -15.96 -0.07
C LEU A 78 -4.50 -15.46 -0.51
N CYS A 79 -4.09 -15.78 -1.74
CA CYS A 79 -2.96 -15.10 -2.38
C CYS A 79 -3.34 -13.64 -2.69
N LEU A 80 -2.35 -12.76 -2.89
CA LEU A 80 -2.61 -11.34 -3.19
C LEU A 80 -3.51 -11.17 -4.42
N SER A 81 -3.35 -12.01 -5.45
CA SER A 81 -4.17 -11.92 -6.66
C SER A 81 -5.65 -12.19 -6.39
N CYS A 82 -5.98 -13.18 -5.55
CA CYS A 82 -7.37 -13.46 -5.18
C CYS A 82 -7.93 -12.46 -4.18
N ALA A 83 -7.10 -11.98 -3.24
CA ALA A 83 -7.50 -10.91 -2.34
C ALA A 83 -7.83 -9.60 -3.08
N ALA A 84 -7.06 -9.25 -4.12
CA ALA A 84 -7.33 -8.08 -4.96
C ALA A 84 -8.62 -8.25 -5.76
N ARG A 85 -8.87 -9.44 -6.34
CA ARG A 85 -10.13 -9.73 -7.05
C ARG A 85 -11.37 -9.64 -6.16
N ARG A 86 -11.24 -10.00 -4.89
CA ARG A 86 -12.30 -9.86 -3.89
C ARG A 86 -12.45 -8.44 -3.35
N ALA A 87 -11.62 -7.50 -3.80
CA ALA A 87 -11.56 -6.14 -3.28
C ALA A 87 -11.24 -6.04 -1.76
N ILE A 88 -10.65 -7.09 -1.18
CA ILE A 88 -10.14 -7.08 0.21
C ILE A 88 -8.93 -6.14 0.31
N ILE A 89 -8.11 -6.11 -0.75
CA ILE A 89 -6.95 -5.24 -0.84
C ILE A 89 -7.02 -4.27 -2.02
N SER A 90 -6.35 -3.13 -1.86
CA SER A 90 -6.18 -2.12 -2.91
C SER A 90 -4.79 -1.50 -2.84
N TYR A 91 -4.31 -0.98 -3.96
CA TYR A 91 -3.13 -0.11 -4.02
C TYR A 91 -3.48 1.37 -3.78
N GLU A 92 -4.78 1.70 -3.76
CA GLU A 92 -5.28 3.04 -3.46
C GLU A 92 -5.83 3.09 -2.03
N ALA A 93 -5.52 4.19 -1.33
CA ALA A 93 -6.12 4.45 -0.03
C ALA A 93 -7.62 4.69 -0.18
N ARG A 94 -8.42 4.21 0.78
CA ARG A 94 -9.85 4.56 0.82
C ARG A 94 -9.97 6.07 0.99
N ARG A 95 -10.73 6.72 0.09
CA ARG A 95 -11.01 8.15 0.22
C ARG A 95 -11.85 8.39 1.46
N LEU A 96 -11.53 9.44 2.19
CA LEU A 96 -12.45 9.99 3.18
C LEU A 96 -13.69 10.48 2.42
N PRO A 97 -14.92 10.20 2.91
CA PRO A 97 -16.12 10.81 2.36
C PRO A 97 -16.01 12.35 2.42
N ASP A 98 -16.50 13.04 1.39
CA ASP A 98 -16.50 14.52 1.34
C ASP A 98 -17.38 15.13 2.44
N GLU A 99 -18.39 14.38 2.88
CA GLU A 99 -19.24 14.74 3.99
C GLU A 99 -18.69 14.09 5.27
N GLY A 100 -18.38 14.91 6.27
CA GLY A 100 -17.93 14.42 7.58
C GLY A 100 -18.97 13.46 8.17
N PRO A 101 -18.54 12.47 8.98
CA PRO A 101 -19.48 11.58 9.68
C PRO A 101 -20.55 12.40 10.39
N LYS A 102 -21.82 12.15 10.07
CA LYS A 102 -22.97 12.72 10.78
C LYS A 102 -23.04 12.05 12.14
N PHE A 103 -22.25 12.54 13.08
CA PHE A 103 -22.46 12.21 14.47
C PHE A 103 -23.74 12.92 14.91
N LEU A 104 -24.79 12.16 15.18
CA LEU A 104 -25.90 12.63 16.00
C LEU A 104 -25.36 12.72 17.44
N ILE A 105 -24.59 13.76 17.71
CA ILE A 105 -24.21 14.12 19.09
C ILE A 105 -25.44 14.81 19.66
N GLU A 106 -26.31 14.06 20.32
CA GLU A 106 -27.18 14.69 21.31
C GLU A 106 -26.26 15.25 22.41
N PRO A 107 -26.33 16.55 22.73
CA PRO A 107 -25.46 17.17 23.71
C PRO A 107 -25.81 16.66 25.10
N GLY A 108 -25.16 15.57 25.53
CA GLY A 108 -25.31 15.05 26.89
C GLY A 108 -24.93 13.60 27.12
N ASP A 109 -24.87 12.75 26.08
CA ASP A 109 -24.66 11.32 26.28
C ASP A 109 -23.33 10.83 25.69
N LEU A 110 -22.64 9.97 26.44
CA LEU A 110 -21.39 9.35 26.03
C LEU A 110 -21.66 8.45 24.80
N PRO A 111 -20.73 8.37 23.82
CA PRO A 111 -20.99 7.62 22.59
C PRO A 111 -21.12 6.12 22.90
N VAL A 112 -22.35 5.61 22.86
CA VAL A 112 -22.63 4.17 22.87
C VAL A 112 -22.57 3.66 21.43
N PHE A 113 -21.63 2.76 21.16
CA PHE A 113 -21.54 2.06 19.88
C PHE A 113 -22.73 1.09 19.76
N LEU A 114 -23.75 1.46 18.97
CA LEU A 114 -24.78 0.54 18.53
C LEU A 114 -24.20 -0.34 17.42
N VAL A 115 -23.89 -1.59 17.76
CA VAL A 115 -23.61 -2.65 16.79
C VAL A 115 -24.95 -3.34 16.52
N ASP A 116 -25.50 -3.17 15.33
CA ASP A 116 -26.72 -3.90 14.93
C ASP A 116 -26.42 -5.41 14.89
N ASP A 117 -27.16 -6.17 15.69
CA ASP A 117 -27.06 -7.63 15.76
C ASP A 117 -27.85 -8.24 14.58
N PRO A 118 -27.26 -9.12 13.75
CA PRO A 118 -27.93 -9.69 12.60
C PRO A 118 -28.94 -10.78 13.05
N LYS A 119 -30.18 -10.64 12.60
CA LYS A 119 -31.27 -11.63 12.75
C LYS A 119 -31.06 -12.87 11.88
#